data_AF-A0A918XAN8-F1
#
_entry.id   AF-A0A918XAN8-F1
#
_cell.length_a   1.000
_cell.length_b   1.000
_cell.length_c   1.000
_cell.angle_alpha   90.00
_cell.angle_beta   90.00
_cell.angle_gamma   90.00
#
_symmetry.space_group_name_H-M   'P 1'
#
loop_
_entity.id
_entity.type
_entity.pdbx_description
1 polymer ?
#
loop_
_entity_poly.entity_id
_entity_poly.type
_entity_poly.pdbx_seq_one_letter_code
_entity_poly.pdbx_strand_id
1 'polypeptide(L)'
;MIAVGVVLAVAEPDFVDPNEARAEQTATRAAEVRQGGTESGLSLRDEALLKGVAPAKAVPTEDRCRARWDGLSMAESYGAENVDVFVQACVAVPEAPWPNW
;
A
#
# COMPACT_ATOMS: atom_id res chain seq x y z
N MET A 1 -38.66 -36.90 -34.94
CA MET A 1 -37.28 -36.80 -34.42
C MET A 1 -36.88 -35.34 -34.52
N ILE A 2 -36.78 -34.64 -33.39
CA ILE A 2 -36.46 -33.20 -33.37
C ILE A 2 -34.94 -33.10 -33.17
N ALA A 3 -34.24 -32.57 -34.18
CA ALA A 3 -32.82 -32.27 -34.09
C ALA A 3 -32.66 -31.03 -33.19
N VAL A 4 -32.11 -31.22 -32.00
CA VAL A 4 -31.73 -30.12 -31.10
C VAL A 4 -30.38 -29.60 -31.56
N GLY A 5 -30.40 -28.46 -32.27
CA GLY A 5 -29.20 -27.73 -32.64
C GLY A 5 -28.58 -27.09 -31.39
N VAL A 6 -27.39 -27.54 -31.01
CA VAL A 6 -26.58 -26.93 -29.95
C VAL A 6 -26.01 -25.62 -30.49
N VAL A 7 -26.50 -24.50 -29.96
CA VAL A 7 -25.89 -23.19 -30.17
C VAL A 7 -24.66 -23.12 -29.28
N LEU A 8 -23.47 -23.33 -29.84
CA LEU A 8 -22.23 -22.96 -29.17
C LEU A 8 -22.16 -21.43 -29.12
N ALA A 9 -22.56 -20.86 -27.99
CA ALA A 9 -22.17 -19.51 -27.63
C ALA A 9 -20.66 -19.52 -27.40
N VAL A 10 -19.90 -19.15 -28.43
CA VAL A 10 -18.48 -18.82 -28.28
C VAL A 10 -18.46 -17.55 -27.43
N ALA A 11 -18.10 -17.69 -26.15
CA ALA A 11 -17.75 -16.56 -25.32
C ALA A 11 -16.59 -15.84 -26.01
N GLU A 12 -16.83 -14.62 -26.45
CA GLU A 12 -15.81 -13.74 -27.01
C GLU A 12 -14.69 -13.63 -25.96
N PRO A 13 -13.41 -13.76 -26.33
CA PRO A 13 -12.34 -13.49 -25.37
C PRO A 13 -12.50 -12.04 -24.93
N ASP A 14 -12.71 -11.82 -23.63
CA ASP A 14 -12.60 -10.50 -23.01
C ASP A 14 -11.21 -9.96 -23.32
N PHE A 15 -11.11 -9.21 -24.43
CA PHE A 15 -9.94 -8.42 -24.75
C PHE A 15 -9.91 -7.29 -23.74
N VAL A 16 -9.29 -7.54 -22.59
CA VAL A 16 -8.96 -6.48 -21.63
C VAL A 16 -8.10 -5.48 -22.39
N ASP A 17 -8.56 -4.23 -22.48
CA ASP A 17 -7.80 -3.17 -23.12
C ASP A 17 -6.44 -3.10 -22.40
N PRO A 18 -5.31 -3.22 -23.12
CA PRO A 18 -3.99 -3.19 -22.50
C PRO A 18 -3.73 -1.87 -21.74
N ASN A 19 -4.49 -0.80 -22.02
CA ASN A 19 -4.47 0.43 -21.24
C ASN A 19 -5.22 0.30 -19.90
N GLU A 20 -6.35 -0.40 -19.86
CA GLU A 20 -7.07 -0.69 -18.60
C GLU A 20 -6.24 -1.60 -17.70
N ALA A 21 -5.69 -2.70 -18.24
CA ALA A 21 -4.82 -3.60 -17.48
C ALA A 21 -3.59 -2.88 -16.89
N ARG A 22 -3.02 -1.93 -17.64
CA ARG A 22 -1.88 -1.13 -17.19
C ARG A 22 -2.27 -0.08 -16.14
N ALA A 23 -3.45 0.52 -16.28
CA ALA A 23 -3.99 1.46 -15.28
C ALA A 23 -4.29 0.74 -13.96
N GLU A 24 -4.91 -0.45 -14.02
CA GLU A 24 -5.22 -1.28 -12.86
C GLU A 24 -3.95 -1.76 -12.13
N GLN A 25 -2.91 -2.20 -12.86
CA GLN A 25 -1.61 -2.54 -12.27
C GLN A 25 -0.98 -1.35 -11.56
N THR A 26 -1.02 -0.17 -12.18
CA THR A 26 -0.44 1.05 -11.59
C THR A 26 -1.19 1.47 -10.33
N ALA A 27 -2.53 1.40 -10.35
CA ALA A 27 -3.37 1.70 -9.20
C ALA A 27 -3.15 0.70 -8.04
N THR A 28 -3.05 -0.60 -8.36
CA THR A 28 -2.77 -1.65 -7.37
C THR A 28 -1.43 -1.43 -6.71
N ARG A 29 -0.38 -1.14 -7.50
CA ARG A 29 0.96 -0.88 -6.98
C ARG A 29 1.00 0.34 -6.06
N ALA A 30 0.32 1.42 -6.42
CA ALA A 30 0.22 2.61 -5.57
C ALA A 30 -0.54 2.32 -4.26
N ALA A 31 -1.56 1.46 -4.29
CA ALA A 31 -2.27 1.02 -3.10
C ALA A 31 -1.38 0.19 -2.17
N GLU A 32 -0.61 -0.75 -2.71
CA GLU A 32 0.35 -1.56 -1.95
C GLU A 32 1.42 -0.68 -1.28
N VAL A 33 2.01 0.27 -2.02
CA VAL A 33 2.99 1.22 -1.46
C VAL A 33 2.39 2.03 -0.32
N ARG A 34 1.15 2.52 -0.48
CA ARG A 34 0.44 3.27 0.56
C ARG A 34 0.16 2.41 1.79
N GLN A 35 -0.25 1.15 1.59
CA GLN A 35 -0.46 0.20 2.68
C GLN A 35 0.84 -0.07 3.43
N GLY A 36 1.93 -0.37 2.72
CA GLY A 36 3.24 -0.58 3.32
C GLY A 36 3.76 0.64 4.09
N GLY A 37 3.48 1.84 3.59
CA GLY A 37 3.75 3.10 4.30
C GLY A 37 2.98 3.17 5.62
N THR A 38 1.67 2.92 5.59
CA THR A 38 0.82 2.92 6.79
C THR A 38 1.30 1.91 7.84
N GLU A 39 1.55 0.67 7.43
CA GLU A 39 2.04 -0.41 8.32
C GLU A 39 3.40 -0.06 8.93
N SER A 40 4.30 0.49 8.12
CA SER A 40 5.61 0.97 8.59
C SER A 40 5.49 2.11 9.59
N GLY A 41 4.57 3.05 9.36
CA GLY A 41 4.32 4.15 10.27
C GLY A 41 3.81 3.67 11.63
N LEU A 42 2.87 2.71 11.63
CA LEU A 42 2.34 2.11 12.84
C LEU A 42 3.44 1.36 13.61
N SER A 43 4.25 0.56 12.90
CA SER A 43 5.40 -0.14 13.48
C SER A 43 6.39 0.82 14.14
N LEU A 44 6.76 1.91 13.46
CA LEU A 44 7.70 2.92 14.01
C LEU A 44 7.12 3.65 15.23
N ARG A 45 5.81 3.89 15.24
CA ARG A 45 5.10 4.49 16.37
C ARG A 45 5.10 3.54 17.57
N ASP A 46 4.73 2.28 17.36
CA ASP A 46 4.66 1.28 18.42
C ASP A 46 6.06 1.04 19.02
N GLU A 47 7.11 1.02 18.20
CA GLU A 47 8.50 1.01 18.67
C GLU A 47 8.86 2.24 19.53
N ALA A 48 8.38 3.43 19.16
CA ALA A 48 8.63 4.65 19.94
C ALA A 48 7.90 4.60 21.29
N LEU A 49 6.63 4.15 21.30
CA LEU A 49 5.85 3.95 22.53
C LEU A 49 6.52 2.94 23.47
N LEU A 50 7.01 1.81 22.93
CA LEU A 50 7.76 0.81 23.71
C LEU A 50 9.06 1.35 24.31
N LYS A 51 9.65 2.38 23.68
CA LYS A 51 10.83 3.10 24.19
C LYS A 51 10.48 4.22 25.19
N GLY A 52 9.20 4.35 25.58
CA GLY A 52 8.73 5.36 26.53
C GLY A 52 8.58 6.76 25.92
N VAL A 53 8.54 6.89 24.59
CA VAL A 53 8.21 8.16 23.94
C VAL A 53 6.74 8.48 24.19
N ALA A 54 6.44 9.71 24.58
CA ALA A 54 5.06 10.15 24.80
C ALA A 54 4.21 9.96 23.52
N PRO A 55 2.93 9.56 23.61
CA PRO A 55 2.07 9.31 22.44
C PRO A 55 2.08 10.44 21.40
N ALA A 56 1.99 11.69 21.85
CA ALA A 56 2.05 12.89 21.01
C ALA A 56 3.35 13.05 20.20
N LYS A 57 4.44 12.38 20.60
CA LYS A 57 5.75 12.41 19.93
C LYS A 57 6.11 11.08 19.27
N ALA A 58 5.24 10.07 19.37
CA ALA A 58 5.50 8.74 18.81
C ALA A 58 5.22 8.67 17.31
N VAL A 59 4.55 9.68 16.72
CA VAL A 59 4.33 9.76 15.28
C VAL A 59 5.69 9.82 14.56
N PRO A 60 5.93 8.98 13.54
CA PRO A 60 7.19 8.95 12.83
C PRO A 60 7.40 10.21 11.99
N THR A 61 8.66 10.65 11.90
CA THR A 61 9.07 11.75 11.02
C THR A 61 9.30 11.27 9.58
N GLU A 62 9.25 12.19 8.62
CA GLU A 62 9.53 11.88 7.20
C GLU A 62 10.90 11.21 7.03
N ASP A 63 11.95 11.71 7.69
CA ASP A 63 13.30 11.12 7.61
C ASP A 63 13.32 9.66 8.08
N ARG A 64 12.56 9.34 9.13
CA ARG A 64 12.46 7.98 9.66
C ARG A 64 11.71 7.07 8.69
N CYS A 65 10.66 7.59 8.06
CA CYS A 65 9.92 6.87 7.02
C CYS A 65 10.76 6.66 5.76
N ARG A 66 11.57 7.64 5.33
CA ARG A 66 12.53 7.49 4.22
C ARG A 66 13.59 6.42 4.55
N ALA A 67 14.17 6.46 5.74
CA ALA A 67 15.10 5.43 6.19
C ALA A 67 14.46 4.03 6.24
N ARG A 68 13.17 3.94 6.59
CA ARG A 68 12.41 2.69 6.57
C ARG A 68 12.18 2.18 5.15
N TRP A 69 11.85 3.06 4.20
CA TRP A 69 11.74 2.75 2.78
C TRP A 69 13.04 2.15 2.23
N ASP A 70 14.17 2.81 2.50
CA ASP A 70 15.49 2.37 2.07
C ASP A 70 15.88 1.04 2.73
N GLY A 71 15.63 0.89 4.03
CA GLY A 71 15.91 -0.33 4.78
C GLY A 71 15.09 -1.55 4.35
N LEU A 72 13.91 -1.33 3.75
CA LEU A 72 13.09 -2.39 3.16
C LEU A 72 13.42 -2.66 1.69
N SER A 73 14.38 -1.92 1.10
CA SER A 73 14.72 -2.01 -0.32
C SER A 73 13.50 -1.85 -1.24
N MET A 74 12.50 -1.08 -0.81
CA MET A 74 11.24 -0.92 -1.55
C MET A 74 11.45 -0.26 -2.92
N ALA A 75 12.49 0.56 -3.08
CA ALA A 75 12.86 1.14 -4.36
C ALA A 75 13.14 0.09 -5.45
N GLU A 76 13.67 -1.09 -5.09
CA GLU A 76 13.95 -2.18 -6.04
C GLU A 76 12.65 -2.82 -6.55
N SER A 77 11.67 -2.98 -5.67
CA SER A 77 10.40 -3.65 -5.96
C SER A 77 9.32 -2.71 -6.51
N TYR A 78 9.37 -1.43 -6.15
CA TYR A 78 8.29 -0.46 -6.39
C TYR A 78 8.75 0.79 -7.14
N GLY A 79 10.05 1.03 -7.31
CA GLY A 79 10.58 2.22 -7.95
C GLY A 79 10.71 3.40 -6.99
N ALA A 80 11.81 4.17 -7.13
CA ALA A 80 12.12 5.30 -6.25
C ALA A 80 11.09 6.42 -6.34
N GLU A 81 10.36 6.53 -7.45
CA GLU A 81 9.29 7.51 -7.65
C GLU A 81 8.11 7.34 -6.67
N ASN A 82 7.98 6.16 -6.06
CA ASN A 82 6.91 5.84 -5.12
C ASN A 82 7.27 6.15 -3.65
N VAL A 83 8.49 6.63 -3.38
CA VAL A 83 8.93 6.95 -2.02
C VAL A 83 8.02 7.96 -1.32
N ASP A 84 7.56 8.99 -2.04
CA ASP A 84 6.73 10.03 -1.43
C ASP A 84 5.34 9.51 -1.07
N VAL A 85 4.78 8.57 -1.85
CA VAL A 85 3.50 7.90 -1.55
C VAL A 85 3.62 7.08 -0.26
N PHE A 86 4.73 6.35 -0.12
CA PHE A 86 5.02 5.60 1.10
C PHE A 86 5.21 6.51 2.31
N VAL A 87 6.03 7.56 2.18
CA VAL A 87 6.37 8.48 3.27
C VAL A 87 5.12 9.21 3.74
N GLN A 88 4.28 9.70 2.82
CA GLN A 88 3.02 10.36 3.17
C GLN A 88 2.09 9.44 3.98
N ALA A 89 1.95 8.18 3.56
CA ALA A 89 1.15 7.21 4.31
C ALA A 89 1.76 6.85 5.68
N CYS A 90 3.09 6.79 5.75
CA CYS A 90 3.83 6.49 6.97
C CYS A 90 3.72 7.58 8.04
N VAL A 91 3.78 8.86 7.66
CA VAL A 91 3.63 9.98 8.61
C VAL A 91 2.17 10.30 8.95
N ALA A 92 1.22 9.85 8.13
CA ALA A 92 -0.21 10.07 8.34
C ALA A 92 -0.83 9.16 9.43
N VAL A 93 -0.04 8.29 10.07
CA VAL A 93 -0.55 7.42 11.13
C VAL A 93 -1.06 8.25 12.31
N PRO A 94 -2.23 7.90 12.88
CA PRO A 94 -2.83 8.70 13.93
C PRO A 94 -1.96 8.71 15.19
N GLU A 95 -2.02 9.81 15.93
CA GLU A 95 -1.53 9.85 17.31
C GLU A 95 -2.19 8.71 18.09
N ALA A 96 -1.40 7.97 18.88
CA ALA A 96 -1.98 6.90 19.69
C ALA A 96 -2.95 7.53 20.70
N PRO A 97 -4.18 7.00 20.85
CA PRO A 97 -5.08 7.48 21.88
C PRO A 97 -4.37 7.31 23.23
N TRP A 98 -4.39 8.38 24.04
CA TRP A 98 -3.86 8.34 25.39
C TRP A 98 -4.44 7.13 26.12
N PRO A 99 -3.62 6.30 26.77
CA PRO A 99 -4.15 5.20 27.52
C PRO A 99 -4.87 5.79 28.76
N ASN A 100 -6.20 5.70 28.75
CA ASN A 100 -7.05 6.04 29.88
C ASN A 100 -6.94 4.89 30.90
N TRP A 101 -5.92 4.89 31.75
CA TRP A 101 -5.86 4.02 32.93
C TRP A 101 -5.42 4.81 34.16
#